data_AF-A0A355J2I1-F1
#
_entry.id   AF-A0A355J2I1-F1
#
_cell.length_a   1.000
_cell.length_b   1.000
_cell.length_c   1.000
_cell.angle_alpha   90.00
_cell.angle_beta   90.00
_cell.angle_gamma   90.00
#
_symmetry.space_group_name_H-M   'P 1'
#
loop_
_entity.id
_entity.type
_entity.pdbx_description
1 polymer ?
#
loop_
_entity_poly.entity_id
_entity_poly.type
_entity_poly.pdbx_seq_one_letter_code
_entity_poly.pdbx_strand_id
1 'polypeptide(L)'
;MRPTVKNGKIFILLFLYITCSGLENTAFAKLLPKKEFQGSIDFRHPEPLYPYFYLHCRFPEDSYNPITIDSIKVNGEPIKYYRILKSLKEKFLDEEEIRAVEANDQIIPTSAGFSVDIPCQWAKDKSVVVHINGKCPDGKNQTLTVRGQTNRESSGIKGWRHYAALVIEETAGIERKAEPVRAMLGLIKCRVASPLKELRVVTFSPQNPASNALGYVEIPCQILDIIEWDDQKLLKNPEVDAKTKEPIRRYMPTTTVQLSFVADVGAYEKKVFLVCYGNPDAQAPDYETKLNVTGKTLSQTVTNERYRIDLSANSGAIMTVTVKGDSEILLEHKLETNGAVHWNPGVYAPPNPWVHASDWENPKFSIQSGPLIHRVCRYDNLPFITTTSAQVTYSFFAFQPYMLCETVMEVKENIFVQALRNGEIVFNHAVLNEFVWKDKQGKIQHLDLSQTREHPIHALEIPPDTPWLAFINRDQGVGFAGISINYTNLNLYGELPSEAQPYFYVQVGPWIYWSRGLVYPFGHKNFTRMMPVKAGSVYSEINAYLPFRFKKDEYPFEEIEKYQKILTNPLLITEHMPFDSLTPRQWIEPLLTAPFNEGVENAQDTGQMPKVEK
;
A
#
# COMPACT_ATOMS: atom_id res chain seq x y z
N MET A 1 -68.44 -23.45 -39.31
CA MET A 1 -68.61 -23.30 -40.77
C MET A 1 -67.33 -23.77 -41.47
N ARG A 2 -67.33 -23.96 -42.80
CA ARG A 2 -66.16 -24.37 -43.63
C ARG A 2 -65.40 -23.12 -44.16
N PRO A 3 -64.30 -23.21 -44.97
CA PRO A 3 -63.50 -24.37 -45.48
C PRO A 3 -61.99 -24.23 -45.07
N THR A 4 -60.92 -24.85 -45.64
CA THR A 4 -60.62 -25.59 -46.90
C THR A 4 -59.34 -26.46 -46.64
N VAL A 5 -59.28 -27.80 -46.78
CA VAL A 5 -59.13 -28.65 -48.01
C VAL A 5 -57.79 -28.44 -48.76
N LYS A 6 -57.02 -29.45 -49.21
CA LYS A 6 -57.15 -30.95 -49.26
C LYS A 6 -56.48 -31.61 -48.02
N ASN A 7 -56.04 -32.88 -47.89
CA ASN A 7 -55.94 -34.13 -48.71
C ASN A 7 -56.02 -35.35 -47.72
N GLY A 8 -55.92 -36.67 -48.02
CA GLY A 8 -55.63 -37.48 -49.22
C GLY A 8 -54.18 -38.04 -49.22
N LYS A 9 -53.89 -39.36 -49.21
CA LYS A 9 -54.73 -40.59 -49.31
C LYS A 9 -54.32 -41.69 -48.29
N ILE A 10 -55.22 -42.65 -48.10
CA ILE A 10 -55.09 -43.90 -47.31
C ILE A 10 -54.58 -45.06 -48.19
N PHE A 11 -53.86 -46.03 -47.60
CA PHE A 11 -54.02 -47.46 -47.93
C PHE A 11 -53.82 -48.34 -46.67
N ILE A 12 -54.26 -49.59 -46.73
CA ILE A 12 -54.51 -50.51 -45.59
C ILE A 12 -53.85 -51.88 -45.89
N LEU A 13 -53.87 -52.81 -44.92
CA LEU A 13 -53.38 -54.21 -44.92
C LEU A 13 -51.86 -54.36 -44.64
N LEU A 14 -51.38 -55.39 -43.93
CA LEU A 14 -52.05 -56.51 -43.22
C LEU A 14 -51.29 -56.91 -41.94
N PHE A 15 -51.97 -57.59 -41.01
CA PHE A 15 -51.33 -58.40 -39.97
C PHE A 15 -50.59 -59.61 -40.57
N LEU A 16 -49.44 -59.98 -40.00
CA LEU A 16 -49.00 -61.37 -40.02
C LEU A 16 -48.24 -61.71 -38.72
N TYR A 17 -48.74 -62.71 -37.99
CA TYR A 17 -48.07 -63.28 -36.82
C TYR A 17 -47.24 -64.48 -37.28
N ILE A 18 -45.93 -64.45 -37.09
CA ILE A 18 -45.07 -65.64 -37.20
C ILE A 18 -44.14 -65.69 -35.99
N THR A 19 -44.32 -66.73 -35.18
CA THR A 19 -43.39 -67.10 -34.10
C THR A 19 -42.36 -68.07 -34.64
N CYS A 20 -41.07 -67.82 -34.41
CA CYS A 20 -40.09 -68.90 -34.36
C CYS A 20 -38.87 -68.58 -33.48
N SER A 21 -38.34 -69.65 -32.90
CA SER A 21 -37.22 -69.75 -31.96
C SER A 21 -35.94 -68.95 -32.29
N GLY A 22 -35.50 -68.17 -31.30
CA GLY A 22 -34.18 -68.27 -30.65
C GLY A 22 -32.88 -68.30 -31.47
N LEU A 23 -31.97 -67.37 -31.14
CA LEU A 23 -30.53 -67.63 -31.07
C LEU A 23 -29.87 -66.60 -30.13
N GLU A 24 -28.69 -66.94 -29.61
CA GLU A 24 -27.96 -66.17 -28.60
C GLU A 24 -27.15 -65.02 -29.24
N ASN A 25 -27.05 -63.86 -28.58
CA ASN A 25 -25.76 -63.41 -28.01
C ASN A 25 -25.79 -62.06 -27.26
N THR A 26 -24.71 -61.84 -26.50
CA THR A 26 -24.14 -60.55 -26.04
C THR A 26 -25.09 -59.44 -25.58
N ALA A 27 -25.23 -59.31 -24.26
CA ALA A 27 -25.79 -58.14 -23.62
C ALA A 27 -24.89 -56.89 -23.85
N PHE A 28 -25.22 -56.09 -24.87
CA PHE A 28 -24.73 -54.72 -24.98
C PHE A 28 -25.21 -53.92 -23.77
N ALA A 29 -24.31 -53.68 -22.82
CA ALA A 29 -24.54 -52.71 -21.75
C ALA A 29 -24.70 -51.33 -22.39
N LYS A 30 -25.95 -50.87 -22.55
CA LYS A 30 -26.25 -49.50 -22.93
C LYS A 30 -25.67 -48.58 -21.87
N LEU A 31 -24.56 -47.93 -22.20
CA LEU A 31 -24.10 -46.72 -21.53
C LEU A 31 -25.26 -45.74 -21.56
N LEU A 32 -25.96 -45.61 -20.44
CA LEU A 32 -26.93 -44.54 -20.23
C LEU A 32 -26.18 -43.21 -20.46
N PRO A 33 -26.77 -42.27 -21.21
CA PRO A 33 -26.13 -40.97 -21.40
C PRO A 33 -25.87 -40.36 -20.03
N LYS A 34 -24.65 -39.86 -19.79
CA LYS A 34 -24.38 -39.07 -18.58
C LYS A 34 -25.42 -37.95 -18.53
N LYS A 35 -26.17 -37.86 -17.43
CA LYS A 35 -27.07 -36.74 -17.16
C LYS A 35 -26.19 -35.51 -16.99
N GLU A 36 -25.99 -34.74 -18.06
CA GLU A 36 -25.21 -33.50 -18.00
C GLU A 36 -25.98 -32.47 -17.17
N PHE A 37 -25.47 -32.25 -15.97
CA PHE A 37 -25.99 -31.32 -15.00
C PHE A 37 -25.52 -29.90 -15.36
N GLN A 38 -26.47 -29.05 -15.78
CA GLN A 38 -26.21 -27.69 -16.26
C GLN A 38 -26.28 -26.67 -15.13
N GLY A 39 -25.20 -25.94 -14.93
CA GLY A 39 -25.16 -24.70 -14.15
C GLY A 39 -25.00 -23.46 -15.03
N SER A 40 -24.93 -22.27 -14.43
CA SER A 40 -24.53 -21.02 -15.10
C SER A 40 -23.16 -20.52 -14.61
N ILE A 41 -22.54 -19.60 -15.36
CA ILE A 41 -21.20 -19.09 -15.08
C ILE A 41 -21.09 -17.61 -15.44
N ASP A 42 -20.70 -16.79 -14.47
CA ASP A 42 -20.40 -15.37 -14.67
C ASP A 42 -18.88 -15.12 -14.62
N PHE A 43 -18.42 -14.20 -15.45
CA PHE A 43 -17.03 -13.73 -15.49
C PHE A 43 -16.90 -12.44 -14.67
N ARG A 44 -16.36 -12.53 -13.45
CA ARG A 44 -16.40 -11.45 -12.45
C ARG A 44 -15.04 -10.73 -12.35
N HIS A 45 -15.11 -9.40 -12.39
CA HIS A 45 -13.93 -8.52 -12.21
C HIS A 45 -13.54 -8.45 -10.73
N PRO A 46 -12.28 -8.10 -10.39
CA PRO A 46 -11.84 -7.95 -9.00
C PRO A 46 -12.64 -6.90 -8.24
N GLU A 47 -13.08 -7.25 -7.03
CA GLU A 47 -13.76 -6.37 -6.07
C GLU A 47 -13.25 -6.64 -4.65
N PRO A 48 -13.51 -5.81 -3.62
CA PRO A 48 -12.76 -5.88 -2.35
C PRO A 48 -12.79 -7.23 -1.61
N LEU A 49 -13.86 -8.03 -1.75
CA LEU A 49 -13.97 -9.38 -1.18
C LEU A 49 -13.36 -10.48 -2.07
N TYR A 50 -13.12 -10.15 -3.35
CA TYR A 50 -12.55 -11.02 -4.37
C TYR A 50 -11.50 -10.23 -5.18
N PRO A 51 -10.32 -9.92 -4.62
CA PRO A 51 -9.30 -9.06 -5.23
C PRO A 51 -8.51 -9.76 -6.35
N TYR A 52 -9.20 -10.55 -7.16
CA TYR A 52 -8.68 -11.34 -8.27
C TYR A 52 -9.81 -11.58 -9.28
N PHE A 53 -9.46 -11.83 -10.55
CA PHE A 53 -10.47 -12.24 -11.53
C PHE A 53 -10.99 -13.64 -11.17
N TYR A 54 -12.31 -13.84 -11.23
CA TYR A 54 -12.91 -15.13 -10.87
C TYR A 54 -14.12 -15.51 -11.74
N LEU A 55 -14.39 -16.81 -11.76
CA LEU A 55 -15.59 -17.39 -12.35
C LEU A 55 -16.57 -17.67 -11.21
N HIS A 56 -17.76 -17.07 -11.25
CA HIS A 56 -18.85 -17.38 -10.30
C HIS A 56 -19.78 -18.41 -10.97
N CYS A 57 -19.63 -19.67 -10.59
CA CYS A 57 -20.41 -20.79 -11.13
C CYS A 57 -21.60 -21.08 -10.23
N ARG A 58 -22.81 -21.28 -10.77
CA ARG A 58 -24.06 -21.46 -10.00
C ARG A 58 -24.81 -22.72 -10.40
N PHE A 59 -25.31 -23.46 -9.40
CA PHE A 59 -25.98 -24.75 -9.55
C PHE A 59 -27.28 -24.79 -8.72
N PRO A 60 -28.45 -24.65 -9.37
CA PRO A 60 -29.76 -24.81 -8.72
C PRO A 60 -29.98 -26.21 -8.13
N GLU A 61 -30.93 -26.33 -7.21
CA GLU A 61 -31.22 -27.56 -6.44
C GLU A 61 -31.51 -28.78 -7.32
N ASP A 62 -32.31 -28.62 -8.38
CA ASP A 62 -32.60 -29.68 -9.35
C ASP A 62 -31.41 -30.06 -10.26
N SER A 63 -30.32 -29.28 -10.21
CA SER A 63 -29.17 -29.39 -11.13
C SER A 63 -28.05 -30.29 -10.62
N TYR A 64 -28.23 -31.09 -9.55
CA TYR A 64 -27.25 -32.07 -9.06
C TYR A 64 -27.91 -33.10 -8.11
N ASN A 65 -27.25 -34.23 -7.84
CA ASN A 65 -27.53 -35.04 -6.64
C ASN A 65 -26.60 -34.60 -5.50
N PRO A 66 -26.86 -34.89 -4.20
CA PRO A 66 -26.00 -34.43 -3.10
C PRO A 66 -24.55 -34.86 -3.33
N ILE A 67 -23.59 -34.00 -3.04
CA ILE A 67 -22.19 -34.19 -3.47
C ILE A 67 -21.20 -33.72 -2.40
N THR A 68 -20.24 -34.57 -2.08
CA THR A 68 -18.95 -34.13 -1.52
C THR A 68 -18.02 -33.83 -2.70
N ILE A 69 -17.59 -32.59 -2.87
CA ILE A 69 -16.70 -32.19 -3.95
C ILE A 69 -15.28 -32.71 -3.62
N ASP A 70 -14.64 -33.38 -4.59
CA ASP A 70 -13.25 -33.87 -4.47
C ASP A 70 -12.25 -32.94 -5.19
N SER A 71 -12.65 -32.36 -6.33
CA SER A 71 -11.75 -31.52 -7.15
C SER A 71 -12.49 -30.69 -8.19
N ILE A 72 -11.93 -29.51 -8.49
CA ILE A 72 -12.43 -28.60 -9.53
C ILE A 72 -11.36 -28.39 -10.59
N LYS A 73 -11.76 -28.42 -11.86
CA LYS A 73 -10.88 -28.21 -13.03
C LYS A 73 -11.43 -27.15 -13.95
N VAL A 74 -10.57 -26.25 -14.44
CA VAL A 74 -10.90 -25.26 -15.47
C VAL A 74 -10.07 -25.56 -16.72
N ASN A 75 -10.73 -25.72 -17.86
CA ASN A 75 -10.13 -26.10 -19.15
C ASN A 75 -9.28 -27.39 -19.11
N GLY A 76 -9.48 -28.23 -18.09
CA GLY A 76 -8.73 -29.47 -17.84
C GLY A 76 -7.73 -29.37 -16.68
N GLU A 77 -7.23 -28.18 -16.38
CA GLU A 77 -6.25 -27.94 -15.31
C GLU A 77 -6.92 -27.89 -13.92
N PRO A 78 -6.34 -28.53 -12.89
CA PRO A 78 -6.88 -28.51 -11.53
C PRO A 78 -6.66 -27.15 -10.85
N ILE A 79 -7.70 -26.65 -10.19
CA ILE A 79 -7.63 -25.43 -9.38
C ILE A 79 -7.40 -25.79 -7.91
N LYS A 80 -6.46 -25.11 -7.25
CA LYS A 80 -6.10 -25.30 -5.83
C LYS A 80 -6.96 -24.50 -4.86
N TYR A 81 -7.35 -23.29 -5.24
CA TYR A 81 -8.11 -22.36 -4.41
C TYR A 81 -9.44 -22.04 -5.08
N TYR A 82 -10.54 -22.23 -4.36
CA TYR A 82 -11.90 -21.88 -4.76
C TYR A 82 -12.76 -21.80 -3.50
N ARG A 83 -13.80 -20.96 -3.50
CA ARG A 83 -14.80 -20.92 -2.43
C ARG A 83 -16.03 -21.68 -2.89
N ILE A 84 -16.56 -22.59 -2.08
CA ILE A 84 -17.86 -23.23 -2.35
C ILE A 84 -18.85 -22.64 -1.36
N LEU A 85 -19.95 -22.06 -1.83
CA LEU A 85 -20.93 -21.36 -0.99
C LEU A 85 -22.28 -22.08 -1.08
N LYS A 86 -22.90 -22.41 0.06
CA LYS A 86 -24.23 -23.04 0.17
C LYS A 86 -25.34 -21.99 -0.06
N SER A 87 -25.22 -21.25 -1.16
CA SER A 87 -26.02 -20.08 -1.52
C SER A 87 -25.95 -19.81 -3.03
N LEU A 88 -26.95 -19.10 -3.58
CA LEU A 88 -26.95 -18.56 -4.96
C LEU A 88 -26.87 -17.02 -5.00
N LYS A 89 -26.54 -16.37 -3.88
CA LYS A 89 -26.46 -14.91 -3.75
C LYS A 89 -25.34 -14.35 -4.63
N GLU A 90 -25.67 -13.41 -5.53
CA GLU A 90 -24.70 -12.88 -6.51
C GLU A 90 -23.65 -11.91 -5.92
N LYS A 91 -23.88 -11.40 -4.71
CA LYS A 91 -23.01 -10.45 -4.01
C LYS A 91 -23.13 -10.64 -2.50
N PHE A 92 -22.00 -10.57 -1.81
CA PHE A 92 -21.90 -10.51 -0.36
C PHE A 92 -21.49 -9.10 0.07
N LEU A 93 -21.87 -8.70 1.29
CA LEU A 93 -21.56 -7.40 1.87
C LEU A 93 -20.16 -7.39 2.50
N ASP A 94 -19.78 -8.51 3.10
CA ASP A 94 -18.54 -8.67 3.86
C ASP A 94 -18.08 -10.15 3.88
N GLU A 95 -16.94 -10.40 4.54
CA GLU A 95 -16.38 -11.74 4.75
C GLU A 95 -17.16 -12.61 5.75
N GLU A 96 -17.99 -12.03 6.62
CA GLU A 96 -18.76 -12.78 7.62
C GLU A 96 -19.99 -13.44 6.96
N GLU A 97 -20.69 -12.73 6.07
CA GLU A 97 -21.73 -13.32 5.23
C GLU A 97 -21.19 -14.47 4.35
N ILE A 98 -19.96 -14.36 3.84
CA ILE A 98 -19.32 -15.42 3.05
C ILE A 98 -19.07 -16.64 3.95
N ARG A 99 -18.40 -16.46 5.09
CA ARG A 99 -18.08 -17.54 6.04
C ARG A 99 -19.31 -18.25 6.57
N ALA A 100 -20.42 -17.53 6.78
CA ALA A 100 -21.69 -18.10 7.21
C ALA A 100 -22.31 -19.11 6.22
N VAL A 101 -21.92 -19.06 4.94
CA VAL A 101 -22.39 -20.00 3.90
C VAL A 101 -21.27 -20.87 3.29
N GLU A 102 -20.02 -20.71 3.69
CA GLU A 102 -18.87 -21.37 3.05
C GLU A 102 -18.75 -22.86 3.44
N ALA A 103 -18.81 -23.73 2.43
CA ALA A 103 -18.74 -25.18 2.54
C ALA A 103 -17.31 -25.68 2.76
N ASN A 104 -16.75 -25.34 3.93
CA ASN A 104 -15.43 -25.80 4.37
C ASN A 104 -15.33 -27.33 4.51
N ASP A 105 -16.47 -28.00 4.68
CA ASP A 105 -16.63 -29.46 4.62
C ASP A 105 -16.64 -30.05 3.20
N GLN A 106 -16.79 -29.19 2.18
CA GLN A 106 -17.00 -29.53 0.76
C GLN A 106 -18.25 -30.38 0.50
N ILE A 107 -19.21 -30.44 1.45
CA ILE A 107 -20.44 -31.24 1.39
C ILE A 107 -21.64 -30.37 1.02
N ILE A 108 -22.30 -30.68 -0.08
CA ILE A 108 -23.46 -29.96 -0.59
C ILE A 108 -24.70 -30.87 -0.62
N PRO A 109 -25.74 -30.58 0.19
CA PRO A 109 -27.04 -31.26 0.11
C PRO A 109 -27.83 -30.80 -1.12
N THR A 110 -28.83 -31.56 -1.59
CA THR A 110 -29.71 -31.14 -2.69
C THR A 110 -30.67 -30.01 -2.34
N SER A 111 -30.98 -29.81 -1.06
CA SER A 111 -32.04 -28.88 -0.59
C SER A 111 -31.57 -27.44 -0.40
N ALA A 112 -30.54 -27.00 -1.11
CA ALA A 112 -30.01 -25.64 -1.07
C ALA A 112 -29.10 -25.38 -2.28
N GLY A 113 -29.55 -24.54 -3.22
CA GLY A 113 -28.73 -24.18 -4.40
C GLY A 113 -27.39 -23.58 -4.01
N PHE A 114 -26.32 -23.91 -4.75
CA PHE A 114 -24.95 -23.57 -4.38
C PHE A 114 -24.16 -22.88 -5.49
N SER A 115 -23.13 -22.13 -5.11
CA SER A 115 -22.19 -21.49 -6.03
C SER A 115 -20.74 -21.89 -5.74
N VAL A 116 -19.87 -21.69 -6.73
CA VAL A 116 -18.42 -21.80 -6.56
C VAL A 116 -17.74 -20.58 -7.18
N ASP A 117 -16.92 -19.89 -6.39
CA ASP A 117 -16.07 -18.81 -6.84
C ASP A 117 -14.66 -19.35 -7.13
N ILE A 118 -14.22 -19.23 -8.38
CA ILE A 118 -13.00 -19.87 -8.87
C ILE A 118 -12.05 -18.78 -9.42
N PRO A 119 -10.99 -18.41 -8.67
CA PRO A 119 -9.90 -17.56 -9.16
C PRO A 119 -9.36 -18.06 -10.51
N CYS A 120 -9.46 -17.23 -11.55
CA CYS A 120 -9.15 -17.65 -12.91
C CYS A 120 -8.86 -16.45 -13.83
N GLN A 121 -7.92 -16.62 -14.76
CA GLN A 121 -7.77 -15.73 -15.90
C GLN A 121 -8.29 -16.40 -17.19
N TRP A 122 -8.96 -15.61 -18.04
CA TRP A 122 -9.52 -16.01 -19.32
C TRP A 122 -9.12 -15.04 -20.44
N ALA A 123 -8.97 -15.60 -21.64
CA ALA A 123 -8.75 -14.83 -22.86
C ALA A 123 -10.09 -14.47 -23.52
N LYS A 124 -10.14 -13.29 -24.15
CA LYS A 124 -11.27 -12.84 -24.96
C LYS A 124 -11.68 -13.87 -26.01
N ASP A 125 -12.98 -14.08 -26.15
CA ASP A 125 -13.63 -14.95 -27.14
C ASP A 125 -13.12 -16.41 -27.12
N LYS A 126 -12.65 -16.87 -25.95
CA LYS A 126 -12.38 -18.29 -25.68
C LYS A 126 -13.46 -18.87 -24.78
N SER A 127 -13.93 -20.07 -25.12
CA SER A 127 -14.76 -20.85 -24.23
C SER A 127 -13.95 -21.29 -23.02
N VAL A 128 -14.51 -21.09 -21.84
CA VAL A 128 -14.03 -21.67 -20.58
C VAL A 128 -14.97 -22.81 -20.19
N VAL A 129 -14.42 -23.93 -19.76
CA VAL A 129 -15.17 -25.11 -19.30
C VAL A 129 -14.72 -25.47 -17.90
N VAL A 130 -15.66 -25.49 -16.94
CA VAL A 130 -15.43 -25.88 -15.55
C VAL A 130 -16.03 -27.27 -15.33
N HIS A 131 -15.25 -28.16 -14.73
CA HIS A 131 -15.69 -29.47 -14.27
C HIS A 131 -15.52 -29.57 -12.75
N ILE A 132 -16.63 -29.72 -12.03
CA ILE A 132 -16.63 -30.02 -10.59
C ILE A 132 -16.84 -31.52 -10.46
N ASN A 133 -15.91 -32.21 -9.80
CA ASN A 133 -15.95 -33.66 -9.62
C ASN A 133 -16.04 -33.98 -8.13
N GLY A 134 -16.85 -34.96 -7.78
CA GLY A 134 -17.08 -35.39 -6.41
C GLY A 134 -17.84 -36.70 -6.33
N LYS A 135 -18.28 -37.07 -5.13
CA LYS A 135 -19.03 -38.30 -4.86
C LYS A 135 -20.40 -38.02 -4.26
N CYS A 136 -21.38 -38.79 -4.70
CA CYS A 136 -22.68 -38.89 -4.05
C CYS A 136 -22.59 -39.70 -2.74
N PRO A 137 -23.55 -39.55 -1.80
CA PRO A 137 -23.60 -40.34 -0.56
C PRO A 137 -23.65 -41.87 -0.76
N ASP A 138 -24.04 -42.34 -1.96
CA ASP A 138 -24.03 -43.76 -2.34
C ASP A 138 -22.69 -44.23 -2.96
N GLY A 139 -21.65 -43.40 -2.86
CA GLY A 139 -20.30 -43.65 -3.37
C GLY A 139 -20.13 -43.46 -4.87
N LYS A 140 -21.18 -43.12 -5.64
CA LYS A 140 -21.05 -42.90 -7.09
C LYS A 140 -20.37 -41.57 -7.40
N ASN A 141 -19.46 -41.57 -8.37
CA ASN A 141 -18.84 -40.35 -8.88
C ASN A 141 -19.84 -39.49 -9.66
N GLN A 142 -19.89 -38.19 -9.37
CA GLN A 142 -20.66 -37.19 -10.10
C GLN A 142 -19.72 -36.12 -10.67
N THR A 143 -19.96 -35.70 -11.91
CA THR A 143 -19.33 -34.54 -12.54
C THR A 143 -20.41 -33.53 -12.88
N LEU A 144 -20.28 -32.30 -12.42
CA LEU A 144 -21.06 -31.15 -12.85
C LEU A 144 -20.23 -30.36 -13.86
N THR A 145 -20.83 -29.91 -14.96
CA THR A 145 -20.12 -29.23 -16.04
C THR A 145 -20.81 -27.91 -16.35
N VAL A 146 -20.04 -26.81 -16.38
CA VAL A 146 -20.53 -25.53 -16.88
C VAL A 146 -19.57 -24.96 -17.91
N ARG A 147 -20.12 -24.30 -18.94
CA ARG A 147 -19.37 -23.70 -20.04
C ARG A 147 -19.83 -22.27 -20.25
N GLY A 148 -18.88 -21.36 -20.41
CA GLY A 148 -19.13 -19.95 -20.74
C GLY A 148 -18.13 -19.41 -21.74
N GLN A 149 -18.41 -18.22 -22.26
CA GLN A 149 -17.50 -17.42 -23.08
C GLN A 149 -17.82 -15.94 -22.84
N THR A 150 -16.81 -15.08 -22.92
CA THR A 150 -16.97 -13.62 -22.81
C THR A 150 -16.10 -12.90 -23.85
N ASN A 151 -16.53 -11.70 -24.25
CA ASN A 151 -15.84 -10.86 -25.22
C ASN A 151 -14.80 -9.90 -24.58
N ARG A 152 -14.50 -10.10 -23.29
CA ARG A 152 -13.48 -9.41 -22.48
C ARG A 152 -12.36 -10.37 -22.05
N GLU A 153 -11.20 -9.81 -21.74
CA GLU A 153 -10.04 -10.52 -21.18
C GLU A 153 -9.78 -10.09 -19.72
N SER A 154 -9.16 -10.97 -18.93
CA SER A 154 -8.90 -10.78 -17.48
C SER A 154 -7.47 -10.27 -17.19
N SER A 155 -7.10 -9.15 -17.81
CA SER A 155 -5.75 -8.58 -17.80
C SER A 155 -5.67 -7.18 -17.20
N GLY A 156 -6.80 -6.47 -17.08
CA GLY A 156 -6.85 -5.05 -16.72
C GLY A 156 -6.44 -4.14 -17.88
N ILE A 157 -5.22 -4.36 -18.40
CA ILE A 157 -4.69 -3.75 -19.62
C ILE A 157 -4.42 -4.85 -20.65
N LYS A 158 -4.93 -4.66 -21.88
CA LYS A 158 -4.68 -5.56 -23.00
C LYS A 158 -3.18 -5.75 -23.25
N GLY A 159 -2.74 -7.02 -23.29
CA GLY A 159 -1.35 -7.41 -23.55
C GLY A 159 -0.51 -7.64 -22.30
N TRP A 160 -0.95 -7.14 -21.15
CA TRP A 160 -0.40 -7.51 -19.85
C TRP A 160 -0.90 -8.89 -19.43
N ARG A 161 0.00 -9.70 -18.87
CA ARG A 161 -0.24 -11.13 -18.63
C ARG A 161 -0.54 -11.43 -17.16
N HIS A 162 0.01 -10.61 -16.27
CA HIS A 162 0.01 -10.83 -14.84
C HIS A 162 -0.38 -9.54 -14.11
N TYR A 163 -0.82 -9.68 -12.86
CA TYR A 163 -1.15 -8.56 -11.98
C TYR A 163 -0.90 -8.98 -10.53
N ALA A 164 -0.63 -8.00 -9.66
CA ALA A 164 -0.92 -8.09 -8.24
C ALA A 164 -2.13 -7.19 -7.95
N ALA A 165 -2.88 -7.43 -6.87
CA ALA A 165 -3.96 -6.56 -6.45
C ALA A 165 -3.64 -5.87 -5.12
N LEU A 166 -4.02 -4.60 -5.02
CA LEU A 166 -4.01 -3.82 -3.80
C LEU A 166 -5.46 -3.46 -3.46
N VAL A 167 -5.96 -3.92 -2.32
CA VAL A 167 -7.20 -3.41 -1.74
C VAL A 167 -6.83 -2.19 -0.91
N ILE A 168 -7.37 -1.05 -1.29
CA ILE A 168 -7.19 0.24 -0.62
C ILE A 168 -8.50 0.57 0.10
N GLU A 169 -8.41 0.84 1.40
CA GLU A 169 -9.57 1.04 2.27
C GLU A 169 -9.46 2.35 3.06
N GLU A 170 -10.52 3.15 2.99
CA GLU A 170 -10.71 4.36 3.78
C GLU A 170 -11.45 4.03 5.07
N THR A 171 -10.92 4.45 6.22
CA THR A 171 -11.42 4.01 7.54
C THR A 171 -11.94 5.15 8.43
N ALA A 172 -11.75 6.42 8.03
CA ALA A 172 -11.98 7.58 8.89
C ALA A 172 -13.14 8.50 8.43
N GLY A 173 -13.88 8.11 7.40
CA GLY A 173 -14.98 8.89 6.84
C GLY A 173 -14.44 10.16 6.17
N ILE A 174 -13.54 10.00 5.22
CA ILE A 174 -12.85 11.08 4.51
C ILE A 174 -12.90 10.80 3.00
N GLU A 175 -13.45 11.73 2.21
CA GLU A 175 -13.27 11.65 0.75
C GLU A 175 -11.84 12.09 0.38
N ARG A 176 -11.13 11.22 -0.34
CA ARG A 176 -9.75 11.44 -0.78
C ARG A 176 -9.67 11.59 -2.29
N LYS A 177 -8.85 12.53 -2.75
CA LYS A 177 -8.55 12.81 -4.15
C LYS A 177 -7.05 12.85 -4.35
N ALA A 178 -6.57 12.16 -5.38
CA ALA A 178 -5.16 12.02 -5.72
C ALA A 178 -4.25 11.70 -4.51
N GLU A 179 -4.73 10.86 -3.58
CA GLU A 179 -3.99 10.50 -2.36
C GLU A 179 -2.73 9.69 -2.72
N PRO A 180 -1.52 10.09 -2.28
CA PRO A 180 -0.29 9.36 -2.60
C PRO A 180 -0.20 8.04 -1.85
N VAL A 181 -0.63 6.94 -2.49
CA VAL A 181 -0.41 5.58 -1.98
C VAL A 181 1.06 5.22 -2.20
N ARG A 182 1.72 4.65 -1.19
CA ARG A 182 3.05 4.00 -1.30
C ARG A 182 2.86 2.51 -0.95
N ALA A 183 3.34 1.61 -1.80
CA ALA A 183 3.23 0.17 -1.62
C ALA A 183 4.52 -0.55 -2.03
N MET A 184 4.77 -1.73 -1.45
CA MET A 184 5.82 -2.65 -1.87
C MET A 184 5.15 -3.92 -2.42
N LEU A 185 5.67 -4.49 -3.51
CA LEU A 185 5.19 -5.74 -4.09
C LEU A 185 6.37 -6.68 -4.40
N GLY A 186 6.22 -7.96 -4.08
CA GLY A 186 7.19 -9.00 -4.42
C GLY A 186 6.81 -9.76 -5.70
N LEU A 187 7.31 -9.34 -6.86
CA LEU A 187 6.96 -9.96 -8.14
C LEU A 187 7.91 -11.12 -8.48
N ILE A 188 7.42 -12.20 -9.11
CA ILE A 188 8.29 -13.31 -9.56
C ILE A 188 9.14 -12.82 -10.74
N LYS A 189 10.47 -12.87 -10.59
CA LYS A 189 11.44 -12.23 -11.50
C LYS A 189 11.27 -12.65 -12.96
N CYS A 190 11.09 -13.94 -13.25
CA CYS A 190 10.90 -14.42 -14.62
C CYS A 190 9.54 -14.04 -15.26
N ARG A 191 8.67 -13.33 -14.54
CA ARG A 191 7.42 -12.74 -15.05
C ARG A 191 7.55 -11.26 -15.39
N VAL A 192 8.68 -10.61 -15.08
CA VAL A 192 8.92 -9.17 -15.26
C VAL A 192 10.17 -8.98 -16.11
N ALA A 193 10.08 -8.23 -17.21
CA ALA A 193 11.20 -7.97 -18.11
C ALA A 193 11.90 -6.64 -17.83
N SER A 194 11.15 -5.60 -17.45
CA SER A 194 11.70 -4.30 -17.06
C SER A 194 10.68 -3.50 -16.23
N PRO A 195 10.82 -3.42 -14.88
CA PRO A 195 9.80 -2.82 -14.02
C PRO A 195 9.44 -1.38 -14.39
N LEU A 196 10.45 -0.57 -14.74
CA LEU A 196 10.29 0.83 -15.14
C LEU A 196 9.53 1.02 -16.46
N LYS A 197 9.47 -0.02 -17.31
CA LYS A 197 8.75 0.03 -18.59
C LYS A 197 7.35 -0.54 -18.47
N GLU A 198 7.22 -1.69 -17.84
CA GLU A 198 5.99 -2.48 -17.94
C GLU A 198 5.00 -2.26 -16.80
N LEU A 199 5.41 -1.85 -15.59
CA LEU A 199 4.44 -1.73 -14.50
C LEU A 199 3.42 -0.62 -14.81
N ARG A 200 2.16 -0.92 -14.51
CA ARG A 200 1.01 -0.01 -14.60
C ARG A 200 0.06 -0.26 -13.45
N VAL A 201 -0.64 0.77 -12.99
CA VAL A 201 -1.72 0.63 -12.02
C VAL A 201 -3.05 0.91 -12.73
N VAL A 202 -4.06 0.09 -12.48
CA VAL A 202 -5.44 0.34 -12.97
C VAL A 202 -6.46 0.16 -11.86
N THR A 203 -7.60 0.83 -11.97
CA THR A 203 -8.80 0.54 -11.15
C THR A 203 -10.00 0.28 -12.07
N PHE A 204 -10.90 -0.62 -11.64
CA PHE A 204 -12.13 -0.88 -12.38
C PHE A 204 -13.14 0.25 -12.17
N SER A 205 -13.53 0.95 -13.23
CA SER A 205 -14.48 2.07 -13.17
C SER A 205 -15.18 2.25 -14.53
N PRO A 206 -16.04 1.30 -14.95
CA PRO A 206 -16.57 1.23 -16.32
C PRO A 206 -17.49 2.39 -16.72
N GLN A 207 -17.88 3.26 -15.79
CA GLN A 207 -18.63 4.50 -16.04
C GLN A 207 -17.73 5.73 -16.25
N ASN A 208 -16.42 5.64 -15.95
CA ASN A 208 -15.48 6.74 -16.10
C ASN A 208 -15.14 6.95 -17.60
N PRO A 209 -15.21 8.19 -18.15
CA PRO A 209 -14.85 8.45 -19.55
C PRO A 209 -13.43 8.05 -19.97
N ALA A 210 -12.49 7.96 -19.02
CA ALA A 210 -11.11 7.52 -19.25
C ALA A 210 -10.93 5.99 -19.22
N SER A 211 -12.01 5.22 -19.03
CA SER A 211 -11.92 3.75 -18.99
C SER A 211 -11.66 3.14 -20.36
N ASN A 212 -10.75 2.18 -20.40
CA ASN A 212 -10.48 1.35 -21.58
C ASN A 212 -11.67 0.42 -21.90
N ALA A 213 -11.60 -0.29 -23.05
CA ALA A 213 -12.66 -1.20 -23.50
C ALA A 213 -12.95 -2.42 -22.58
N LEU A 214 -12.17 -2.61 -21.51
CA LEU A 214 -12.38 -3.62 -20.47
C LEU A 214 -13.04 -3.03 -19.20
N GLY A 215 -13.20 -1.71 -19.12
CA GLY A 215 -13.78 -0.99 -17.98
C GLY A 215 -12.75 -0.51 -16.93
N TYR A 216 -11.47 -0.43 -17.31
CA TYR A 216 -10.38 -0.02 -16.41
C TYR A 216 -9.81 1.34 -16.78
N VAL A 217 -9.59 2.18 -15.77
CA VAL A 217 -8.85 3.45 -15.89
C VAL A 217 -7.38 3.19 -15.53
N GLU A 218 -6.43 3.65 -16.35
CA GLU A 218 -5.01 3.67 -16.01
C GLU A 218 -4.73 4.82 -15.04
N ILE A 219 -4.06 4.48 -13.94
CA ILE A 219 -3.77 5.37 -12.83
C ILE A 219 -2.28 5.73 -12.89
N PRO A 220 -1.92 7.03 -12.94
CA PRO A 220 -0.53 7.46 -12.89
C PRO A 220 0.23 6.80 -11.73
N CYS A 221 1.39 6.23 -12.05
CA CYS A 221 2.21 5.47 -11.11
C CYS A 221 3.71 5.79 -11.29
N GLN A 222 4.49 5.54 -10.24
CA GLN A 222 5.93 5.79 -10.22
C GLN A 222 6.62 4.67 -9.43
N ILE A 223 7.65 4.06 -10.01
CA ILE A 223 8.53 3.15 -9.28
C ILE A 223 9.56 4.01 -8.53
N LEU A 224 9.72 3.74 -7.24
CA LEU A 224 10.63 4.45 -6.34
C LEU A 224 11.94 3.69 -6.12
N ASP A 225 11.86 2.36 -6.08
CA ASP A 225 12.99 1.46 -5.82
C ASP A 225 12.74 0.06 -6.41
N ILE A 226 13.82 -0.67 -6.72
CA ILE A 226 13.79 -2.02 -7.30
C ILE A 226 14.91 -2.86 -6.66
N ILE A 227 14.55 -3.94 -5.98
CA ILE A 227 15.48 -4.88 -5.33
C ILE A 227 15.21 -6.28 -5.88
N GLU A 228 16.26 -6.98 -6.33
CA GLU A 228 16.13 -8.37 -6.79
C GLU A 228 16.73 -9.38 -5.81
N TRP A 229 16.05 -10.51 -5.63
CA TRP A 229 16.59 -11.70 -4.98
C TRP A 229 16.69 -12.85 -5.98
N ASP A 230 17.91 -13.38 -6.17
CA ASP A 230 18.23 -14.39 -7.17
C ASP A 230 19.46 -15.21 -6.73
N ASP A 231 19.38 -15.86 -5.55
CA ASP A 231 20.48 -16.69 -5.05
C ASP A 231 20.59 -17.98 -5.85
N GLN A 232 21.43 -17.92 -6.89
CA GLN A 232 21.74 -19.03 -7.78
C GLN A 232 22.46 -20.22 -7.13
N LYS A 233 22.86 -20.15 -5.85
CA LYS A 233 23.33 -21.31 -5.07
C LYS A 233 22.15 -22.00 -4.39
N LEU A 234 21.32 -21.24 -3.67
CA LEU A 234 20.12 -21.76 -3.01
C LEU A 234 19.12 -22.33 -4.03
N LEU A 235 18.91 -21.65 -5.15
CA LEU A 235 18.01 -22.06 -6.24
C LEU A 235 18.46 -23.33 -6.99
N LYS A 236 19.71 -23.78 -6.81
CA LYS A 236 20.27 -25.01 -7.41
C LYS A 236 20.45 -26.14 -6.41
N ASN A 237 20.21 -25.89 -5.12
CA ASN A 237 20.28 -26.91 -4.09
C ASN A 237 19.07 -27.86 -4.22
N PRO A 238 19.24 -29.16 -4.48
CA PRO A 238 18.12 -30.08 -4.66
C PRO A 238 17.46 -30.43 -3.31
N GLU A 239 16.33 -29.78 -3.02
CA GLU A 239 15.48 -30.16 -1.89
C GLU A 239 14.44 -31.20 -2.34
N VAL A 240 14.13 -32.18 -1.48
CA VAL A 240 13.08 -33.18 -1.70
C VAL A 240 12.24 -33.35 -0.44
N ASP A 241 10.95 -33.61 -0.59
CA ASP A 241 10.07 -33.87 0.54
C ASP A 241 10.49 -35.14 1.30
N ALA A 242 10.54 -35.06 2.63
CA ALA A 242 11.02 -36.15 3.47
C ALA A 242 10.14 -37.41 3.38
N LYS A 243 8.84 -37.27 3.07
CA LYS A 243 7.84 -38.33 3.03
C LYS A 243 7.57 -38.81 1.59
N THR A 244 7.30 -37.91 0.64
CA THR A 244 6.95 -38.25 -0.75
C THR A 244 8.16 -38.44 -1.67
N LYS A 245 9.33 -37.88 -1.30
CA LYS A 245 10.55 -37.77 -2.13
C LYS A 245 10.38 -36.95 -3.41
N GLU A 246 9.27 -36.23 -3.57
CA GLU A 246 9.08 -35.29 -4.68
C GLU A 246 10.01 -34.06 -4.53
N PRO A 247 10.54 -33.49 -5.62
CA PRO A 247 11.36 -32.27 -5.55
C PRO A 247 10.60 -31.08 -4.98
N ILE A 248 11.16 -30.46 -3.94
CA ILE A 248 10.61 -29.25 -3.33
C ILE A 248 11.19 -28.02 -4.06
N ARG A 249 10.31 -27.15 -4.55
CA ARG A 249 10.67 -25.81 -5.03
C ARG A 249 10.32 -24.76 -4.00
N ARG A 250 11.11 -24.69 -2.93
CA ARG A 250 10.92 -23.75 -1.81
C ARG A 250 11.04 -22.28 -2.20
N TYR A 251 11.91 -21.96 -3.15
CA TYR A 251 12.24 -20.60 -3.54
C TYR A 251 11.92 -20.29 -5.00
N MET A 252 11.60 -19.03 -5.28
CA MET A 252 11.54 -18.45 -6.62
C MET A 252 12.29 -17.12 -6.61
N PRO A 253 13.08 -16.78 -7.64
CA PRO A 253 13.71 -15.47 -7.72
C PRO A 253 12.63 -14.38 -7.86
N THR A 254 12.83 -13.26 -7.16
CA THR A 254 11.87 -12.15 -7.11
C THR A 254 12.50 -10.83 -7.51
N THR A 255 11.67 -9.96 -8.10
CA THR A 255 11.94 -8.55 -8.34
C THR A 255 10.94 -7.78 -7.47
N THR A 256 11.41 -7.33 -6.31
CA THR A 256 10.63 -6.51 -5.38
C THR A 256 10.65 -5.07 -5.85
N VAL A 257 9.49 -4.43 -5.91
CA VAL A 257 9.36 -3.00 -6.27
C VAL A 257 8.76 -2.21 -5.12
N GLN A 258 9.26 -1.00 -4.90
CA GLN A 258 8.50 0.04 -4.21
C GLN A 258 7.82 0.90 -5.27
N LEU A 259 6.49 1.01 -5.23
CA LEU A 259 5.72 1.87 -6.12
C LEU A 259 4.95 2.94 -5.34
N SER A 260 4.60 4.00 -6.05
CA SER A 260 3.57 4.95 -5.64
C SER A 260 2.59 5.19 -6.78
N PHE A 261 1.35 5.48 -6.44
CA PHE A 261 0.29 5.89 -7.36
C PHE A 261 -0.69 6.82 -6.64
N VAL A 262 -1.56 7.50 -7.40
CA VAL A 262 -2.56 8.42 -6.86
C VAL A 262 -3.93 7.75 -6.77
N ALA A 263 -4.55 7.75 -5.58
CA ALA A 263 -5.82 7.09 -5.34
C ALA A 263 -6.96 8.09 -5.07
N ASP A 264 -8.06 7.91 -5.81
CA ASP A 264 -9.36 8.51 -5.50
C ASP A 264 -10.20 7.48 -4.75
N VAL A 265 -10.49 7.75 -3.47
CA VAL A 265 -11.20 6.83 -2.57
C VAL A 265 -12.23 7.62 -1.77
N GLY A 266 -13.50 7.23 -1.83
CA GLY A 266 -14.58 7.84 -1.06
C GLY A 266 -14.50 7.54 0.43
N ALA A 267 -15.25 8.31 1.23
CA ALA A 267 -15.39 8.06 2.66
C ALA A 267 -15.94 6.63 2.91
N TYR A 268 -15.21 5.83 3.68
CA TYR A 268 -15.48 4.41 3.91
C TYR A 268 -15.51 3.51 2.65
N GLU A 269 -14.95 3.94 1.51
CA GLU A 269 -14.83 3.10 0.31
C GLU A 269 -13.68 2.07 0.48
N LYS A 270 -13.94 0.82 0.07
CA LYS A 270 -12.90 -0.17 -0.24
C LYS A 270 -12.79 -0.32 -1.76
N LYS A 271 -11.58 -0.26 -2.31
CA LYS A 271 -11.34 -0.15 -3.76
C LYS A 271 -10.16 -1.02 -4.19
N VAL A 272 -10.29 -1.71 -5.33
CA VAL A 272 -9.23 -2.57 -5.88
C VAL A 272 -8.44 -1.84 -6.95
N PHE A 273 -7.13 -1.77 -6.76
CA PHE A 273 -6.17 -1.34 -7.77
C PHE A 273 -5.34 -2.56 -8.21
N LEU A 274 -5.23 -2.81 -9.50
CA LEU A 274 -4.40 -3.87 -10.06
C LEU A 274 -3.08 -3.29 -10.53
N VAL A 275 -1.96 -3.86 -10.07
CA VAL A 275 -0.63 -3.54 -10.57
C VAL A 275 -0.25 -4.55 -11.64
N CYS A 276 -0.48 -4.20 -12.90
CA CYS A 276 -0.27 -5.05 -14.06
C CYS A 276 1.22 -5.16 -14.42
N TYR A 277 1.68 -6.36 -14.73
CA TYR A 277 3.03 -6.66 -15.26
C TYR A 277 3.02 -7.82 -16.28
N GLY A 278 4.18 -8.21 -16.79
CA GLY A 278 4.34 -9.28 -17.77
C GLY A 278 4.15 -8.85 -19.23
N ASN A 279 4.47 -7.60 -19.56
CA ASN A 279 4.49 -7.10 -20.95
C ASN A 279 5.92 -6.65 -21.36
N PRO A 280 6.73 -7.52 -22.00
CA PRO A 280 8.11 -7.19 -22.37
C PRO A 280 8.20 -6.14 -23.49
N ASP A 281 7.12 -5.96 -24.26
CA ASP A 281 7.05 -5.02 -25.39
C ASP A 281 6.59 -3.61 -24.94
N ALA A 282 6.39 -3.40 -23.64
CA ALA A 282 5.94 -2.13 -23.07
C ALA A 282 7.00 -1.02 -23.20
N GLN A 283 6.52 0.20 -23.47
CA GLN A 283 7.28 1.43 -23.32
C GLN A 283 7.07 2.01 -21.91
N ALA A 284 8.07 2.74 -21.40
CA ALA A 284 7.92 3.48 -20.14
C ALA A 284 6.74 4.46 -20.23
N PRO A 285 5.95 4.62 -19.15
CA PRO A 285 4.83 5.55 -19.15
C PRO A 285 5.32 6.99 -19.14
N ASP A 286 4.64 7.85 -19.87
CA ASP A 286 4.82 9.30 -19.87
C ASP A 286 3.55 9.92 -19.29
N TYR A 287 3.53 10.09 -17.96
CA TYR A 287 2.38 10.63 -17.24
C TYR A 287 2.52 12.15 -17.07
N GLU A 288 1.45 12.89 -17.35
CA GLU A 288 1.41 14.33 -17.06
C GLU A 288 1.67 14.56 -15.56
N THR A 289 2.53 15.52 -15.25
CA THR A 289 2.86 15.88 -13.87
C THR A 289 2.71 17.38 -13.63
N LYS A 290 2.25 17.71 -12.41
CA LYS A 290 2.29 19.07 -11.87
C LYS A 290 3.58 19.34 -11.08
N LEU A 291 4.44 18.32 -10.89
CA LEU A 291 5.70 18.42 -10.15
C LEU A 291 6.86 18.73 -11.11
N ASN A 292 7.47 19.90 -10.94
CA ASN A 292 8.67 20.30 -11.66
C ASN A 292 9.86 20.33 -10.69
N VAL A 293 10.97 19.70 -11.09
CA VAL A 293 12.21 19.65 -10.32
C VAL A 293 13.34 20.15 -11.22
N THR A 294 14.03 21.20 -10.79
CA THR A 294 15.25 21.69 -11.47
C THR A 294 16.43 21.71 -10.50
N GLY A 295 17.64 21.89 -11.02
CA GLY A 295 18.88 21.73 -10.25
C GLY A 295 19.45 20.29 -10.31
N LYS A 296 20.45 20.01 -9.46
CA LYS A 296 21.20 18.74 -9.40
C LYS A 296 21.75 18.50 -7.99
N THR A 297 22.03 17.23 -7.68
CA THR A 297 22.46 16.77 -6.34
C THR A 297 21.54 17.33 -5.25
N LEU A 298 22.06 18.03 -4.25
CA LEU A 298 21.28 18.64 -3.16
C LEU A 298 20.75 20.04 -3.50
N SER A 299 21.32 20.69 -4.52
CA SER A 299 20.90 22.03 -4.99
C SER A 299 19.72 21.88 -5.95
N GLN A 300 18.51 21.86 -5.41
CA GLN A 300 17.29 21.57 -6.17
C GLN A 300 16.17 22.58 -5.86
N THR A 301 15.47 23.02 -6.90
CA THR A 301 14.22 23.76 -6.79
C THR A 301 13.07 22.80 -7.13
N VAL A 302 12.18 22.55 -6.16
CA VAL A 302 11.00 21.69 -6.33
C VAL A 302 9.75 22.56 -6.35
N THR A 303 8.90 22.39 -7.35
CA THR A 303 7.74 23.25 -7.61
C THR A 303 6.52 22.42 -7.96
N ASN A 304 5.35 22.78 -7.41
CA ASN A 304 4.05 22.31 -7.90
C ASN A 304 3.08 23.50 -8.07
N GLU A 305 1.77 23.25 -8.13
CA GLU A 305 0.73 24.29 -8.25
C GLU A 305 0.58 25.15 -6.98
N ARG A 306 1.08 24.67 -5.83
CA ARG A 306 0.84 25.26 -4.49
C ARG A 306 2.07 25.91 -3.87
N TYR A 307 3.26 25.42 -4.19
CA TYR A 307 4.53 25.98 -3.69
C TYR A 307 5.67 25.89 -4.71
N ARG A 308 6.73 26.65 -4.42
CA ARG A 308 8.10 26.45 -4.94
C ARG A 308 9.06 26.48 -3.74
N ILE A 309 9.95 25.50 -3.64
CA ILE A 309 10.85 25.30 -2.50
C ILE A 309 12.27 25.10 -3.02
N ASP A 310 13.24 25.86 -2.49
CA ASP A 310 14.66 25.70 -2.80
C ASP A 310 15.39 24.93 -1.71
N LEU A 311 16.27 24.00 -2.11
CA LEU A 311 17.15 23.23 -1.22
C LEU A 311 18.60 23.73 -1.29
N SER A 312 19.29 23.69 -0.15
CA SER A 312 20.68 24.11 0.03
C SER A 312 21.64 23.23 -0.76
N ALA A 313 22.56 23.85 -1.50
CA ALA A 313 23.58 23.12 -2.26
C ALA A 313 24.53 22.29 -1.37
N ASN A 314 24.77 22.70 -0.12
CA ASN A 314 25.73 22.06 0.77
C ASN A 314 25.09 20.90 1.56
N SER A 315 23.93 21.17 2.18
CA SER A 315 23.27 20.25 3.12
C SER A 315 21.99 19.63 2.59
N GLY A 316 21.38 20.18 1.54
CA GLY A 316 20.04 19.80 1.08
C GLY A 316 18.90 20.25 1.99
N ALA A 317 19.15 21.14 2.96
CA ALA A 317 18.10 21.72 3.81
C ALA A 317 17.23 22.74 3.06
N ILE A 318 15.97 22.94 3.50
CA ILE A 318 15.06 23.93 2.90
C ILE A 318 15.63 25.34 3.14
N MET A 319 15.83 26.12 2.07
CA MET A 319 16.36 27.49 2.09
C MET A 319 15.27 28.54 1.95
N THR A 320 14.26 28.28 1.13
CA THR A 320 13.14 29.20 0.85
C THR A 320 11.86 28.40 0.65
N VAL A 321 10.72 29.05 0.92
CA VAL A 321 9.39 28.55 0.59
C VAL A 321 8.59 29.68 -0.06
N THR A 322 8.41 29.61 -1.37
CA THR A 322 7.49 30.48 -2.11
C THR A 322 6.09 29.88 -2.04
N VAL A 323 5.16 30.57 -1.37
CA VAL A 323 3.73 30.23 -1.33
C VAL A 323 3.06 30.77 -2.60
N LYS A 324 2.28 29.94 -3.31
CA LYS A 324 1.60 30.34 -4.54
C LYS A 324 0.14 30.76 -4.32
N GLY A 325 -0.35 31.63 -5.21
CA GLY A 325 -1.71 32.15 -5.26
C GLY A 325 -1.79 33.26 -6.32
N ASP A 326 -2.77 34.16 -6.19
CA ASP A 326 -2.90 35.35 -7.08
C ASP A 326 -1.64 36.25 -7.06
N SER A 327 -0.89 36.21 -5.96
CA SER A 327 0.48 36.67 -5.83
C SER A 327 1.33 35.58 -5.16
N GLU A 328 2.56 35.40 -5.64
CA GLU A 328 3.55 34.56 -4.97
C GLU A 328 4.20 35.32 -3.80
N ILE A 329 4.33 34.68 -2.63
CA ILE A 329 4.98 35.27 -1.45
C ILE A 329 6.15 34.40 -1.00
N LEU A 330 7.32 35.02 -0.85
CA LEU A 330 8.57 34.39 -0.45
C LEU A 330 8.72 34.36 1.07
N LEU A 331 8.81 33.16 1.65
CA LEU A 331 9.18 32.94 3.04
C LEU A 331 10.62 32.44 3.10
N GLU A 332 11.48 33.11 3.86
CA GLU A 332 12.89 32.75 4.00
C GLU A 332 13.48 33.23 5.32
N HIS A 333 14.68 32.76 5.64
CA HIS A 333 15.49 33.26 6.74
C HIS A 333 16.51 34.31 6.23
N LYS A 334 17.63 33.86 5.63
CA LYS A 334 18.71 34.67 5.03
C LYS A 334 19.31 35.83 5.86
N LEU A 335 19.09 35.89 7.18
CA LEU A 335 19.70 36.92 8.03
C LEU A 335 21.01 36.44 8.64
N GLU A 336 21.05 35.23 9.20
CA GLU A 336 22.24 34.65 9.85
C GLU A 336 22.49 33.17 9.48
N THR A 337 23.53 32.59 10.09
CA THR A 337 23.96 31.18 10.00
C THR A 337 24.12 30.66 8.56
N ASN A 338 23.53 29.50 8.25
CA ASN A 338 23.58 28.84 6.94
C ASN A 338 22.46 29.32 5.98
N GLY A 339 21.61 30.25 6.44
CA GLY A 339 20.47 30.81 5.70
C GLY A 339 19.26 29.90 5.54
N ALA A 340 19.29 28.65 6.04
CA ALA A 340 18.19 27.70 5.92
C ALA A 340 16.98 28.07 6.79
N VAL A 341 15.82 27.57 6.37
CA VAL A 341 14.54 27.61 7.08
C VAL A 341 14.38 26.37 7.99
N HIS A 342 14.83 25.19 7.57
CA HIS A 342 14.68 23.95 8.36
C HIS A 342 16.03 23.45 8.88
N TRP A 343 16.30 23.67 10.18
CA TRP A 343 17.61 23.41 10.78
C TRP A 343 17.76 21.98 11.33
N ASN A 344 16.92 21.61 12.31
CA ASN A 344 17.03 20.37 13.06
C ASN A 344 16.77 19.09 12.20
N PRO A 345 17.10 17.86 12.67
CA PRO A 345 17.64 17.47 13.98
C PRO A 345 18.93 18.18 14.38
N GLY A 346 19.11 18.44 15.68
CA GLY A 346 20.28 19.18 16.17
C GLY A 346 20.56 19.00 17.66
N VAL A 347 21.82 19.19 18.03
CA VAL A 347 22.36 18.93 19.37
C VAL A 347 23.30 20.05 19.81
N TYR A 348 23.29 20.37 21.10
CA TYR A 348 24.28 21.21 21.76
C TYR A 348 24.90 20.45 22.93
N ALA A 349 26.18 20.13 22.81
CA ALA A 349 26.94 19.36 23.80
C ALA A 349 28.31 20.04 24.06
N PRO A 350 28.37 21.10 24.89
CA PRO A 350 29.61 21.78 25.22
C PRO A 350 30.73 20.81 25.66
N PRO A 351 31.98 21.01 25.20
CA PRO A 351 32.51 22.20 24.51
C PRO A 351 32.26 22.25 22.99
N ASN A 352 31.58 21.25 22.40
CA ASN A 352 31.24 21.32 20.98
C ASN A 352 30.22 22.44 20.70
N PRO A 353 30.23 23.03 19.49
CA PRO A 353 29.22 24.02 19.09
C PRO A 353 27.80 23.42 19.04
N TRP A 354 26.81 24.30 18.92
CA TRP A 354 25.45 23.88 18.58
C TRP A 354 25.40 23.53 17.10
N VAL A 355 24.94 22.32 16.76
CA VAL A 355 25.03 21.77 15.40
C VAL A 355 23.70 21.17 14.94
N HIS A 356 23.44 21.26 13.64
CA HIS A 356 22.16 20.92 13.02
C HIS A 356 22.35 20.12 11.73
N ALA A 357 21.33 19.39 11.31
CA ALA A 357 21.29 18.72 10.00
C ALA A 357 21.24 19.71 8.80
N SER A 358 21.05 21.01 9.03
CA SER A 358 21.28 22.06 8.04
C SER A 358 22.75 22.44 7.85
N ASP A 359 23.61 22.15 8.84
CA ASP A 359 25.04 22.50 8.85
C ASP A 359 25.93 21.42 8.19
N TRP A 360 25.33 20.37 7.61
CA TRP A 360 26.06 19.34 6.89
C TRP A 360 26.74 19.86 5.61
N GLU A 361 28.00 19.51 5.40
CA GLU A 361 28.70 19.70 4.13
C GLU A 361 28.79 18.35 3.39
N ASN A 362 28.05 18.22 2.28
CA ASN A 362 28.01 17.01 1.44
C ASN A 362 27.61 15.71 2.18
N PRO A 363 26.49 15.69 2.93
CA PRO A 363 26.01 14.47 3.61
C PRO A 363 25.69 13.37 2.58
N LYS A 364 25.72 12.10 3.01
CA LYS A 364 25.28 11.00 2.13
C LYS A 364 23.81 11.17 1.78
N PHE A 365 23.46 11.04 0.50
CA PHE A 365 22.08 11.24 0.03
C PHE A 365 21.63 10.21 -1.01
N SER A 366 20.32 10.08 -1.14
CA SER A 366 19.63 9.37 -2.21
C SER A 366 18.43 10.19 -2.68
N ILE A 367 18.12 10.10 -3.98
CA ILE A 367 17.03 10.85 -4.62
C ILE A 367 16.16 9.88 -5.40
N GLN A 368 14.86 9.84 -5.10
CA GLN A 368 13.85 9.22 -5.96
C GLN A 368 13.07 10.34 -6.65
N SER A 369 12.90 10.30 -7.98
CA SER A 369 12.23 11.37 -8.73
C SER A 369 11.41 10.83 -9.90
N GLY A 370 10.24 11.41 -10.12
CA GLY A 370 9.33 11.04 -11.20
C GLY A 370 8.05 11.89 -11.18
N PRO A 371 7.01 11.50 -11.93
CA PRO A 371 5.84 12.35 -12.18
C PRO A 371 4.88 12.52 -11.00
N LEU A 372 5.05 11.77 -9.89
CA LEU A 372 4.16 11.85 -8.72
C LEU A 372 4.85 12.39 -7.49
N ILE A 373 6.08 11.89 -7.25
CA ILE A 373 6.85 12.14 -6.03
C ILE A 373 8.29 12.51 -6.40
N HIS A 374 8.78 13.57 -5.75
CA HIS A 374 10.20 13.84 -5.62
C HIS A 374 10.59 13.64 -4.16
N ARG A 375 11.60 12.80 -3.89
CA ARG A 375 12.03 12.47 -2.54
C ARG A 375 13.54 12.59 -2.42
N VAL A 376 13.99 13.36 -1.44
CA VAL A 376 15.41 13.58 -1.12
C VAL A 376 15.64 13.08 0.29
N CYS A 377 16.36 11.97 0.44
CA CYS A 377 16.76 11.41 1.72
C CYS A 377 18.26 11.65 1.93
N ARG A 378 18.63 12.23 3.07
CA ARG A 378 20.00 12.60 3.42
C ARG A 378 20.32 12.19 4.87
N TYR A 379 21.49 11.61 5.09
CA TYR A 379 21.90 11.00 6.36
C TYR A 379 23.40 11.18 6.60
N ASP A 380 23.76 11.64 7.80
CA ASP A 380 25.14 11.56 8.31
C ASP A 380 25.20 11.71 9.84
N ASN A 381 26.40 11.62 10.42
CA ASN A 381 26.65 12.10 11.78
C ASN A 381 26.41 13.62 11.86
N LEU A 382 25.96 14.14 13.01
CA LEU A 382 25.90 15.59 13.21
C LEU A 382 27.32 16.19 13.20
N PRO A 383 27.53 17.41 12.65
CA PRO A 383 28.85 18.04 12.61
C PRO A 383 29.52 18.06 13.99
N PHE A 384 30.81 17.73 14.07
CA PHE A 384 31.59 17.64 15.32
C PHE A 384 31.08 16.65 16.40
N ILE A 385 29.93 15.98 16.21
CA ILE A 385 29.31 15.07 17.19
C ILE A 385 29.10 13.69 16.54
N THR A 386 30.20 12.94 16.40
CA THR A 386 30.21 11.61 15.74
C THR A 386 29.39 10.53 16.48
N THR A 387 29.06 10.76 17.75
CA THR A 387 28.23 9.87 18.58
C THR A 387 26.74 10.00 18.30
N THR A 388 26.31 10.97 17.48
CA THR A 388 24.90 11.17 17.09
C THR A 388 24.80 11.29 15.57
N SER A 389 23.87 10.56 14.95
CA SER A 389 23.52 10.75 13.53
C SER A 389 22.07 11.09 13.33
N ALA A 390 21.80 11.80 12.23
CA ALA A 390 20.46 12.11 11.80
C ALA A 390 20.22 11.66 10.36
N GLN A 391 18.96 11.33 10.06
CA GLN A 391 18.40 11.25 8.72
C GLN A 391 17.34 12.36 8.59
N VAL A 392 17.33 13.05 7.45
CA VAL A 392 16.24 13.95 7.05
C VAL A 392 15.79 13.56 5.65
N THR A 393 14.50 13.32 5.49
CA THR A 393 13.88 13.00 4.21
C THR A 393 12.78 14.00 3.91
N TYR A 394 12.87 14.67 2.77
CA TYR A 394 11.75 15.44 2.21
C TYR A 394 11.05 14.62 1.13
N SER A 395 9.72 14.55 1.16
CA SER A 395 8.89 14.03 0.07
C SER A 395 7.93 15.12 -0.41
N PHE A 396 8.04 15.49 -1.67
CA PHE A 396 7.21 16.47 -2.38
C PHE A 396 6.30 15.75 -3.37
N PHE A 397 5.08 16.24 -3.56
CA PHE A 397 4.04 15.55 -4.33
C PHE A 397 3.49 16.45 -5.44
N ALA A 398 3.14 15.86 -6.58
CA ALA A 398 2.52 16.59 -7.69
C ALA A 398 1.17 17.20 -7.32
N PHE A 399 0.33 16.46 -6.59
CA PHE A 399 -1.09 16.78 -6.40
C PHE A 399 -1.48 17.13 -4.95
N GLN A 400 -0.51 17.28 -4.03
CA GLN A 400 -0.78 17.64 -2.63
C GLN A 400 -0.14 18.98 -2.26
N PRO A 401 -0.79 19.81 -1.42
CA PRO A 401 -0.32 21.15 -1.07
C PRO A 401 0.80 21.16 -0.01
N TYR A 402 1.05 20.03 0.64
CA TYR A 402 2.10 19.86 1.64
C TYR A 402 3.31 19.10 1.07
N MET A 403 4.45 19.21 1.77
CA MET A 403 5.55 18.24 1.71
C MET A 403 5.58 17.45 3.02
N LEU A 404 6.08 16.20 2.99
CA LEU A 404 6.42 15.47 4.22
C LEU A 404 7.90 15.67 4.56
N CYS A 405 8.18 15.90 5.83
CA CYS A 405 9.50 15.80 6.43
C CYS A 405 9.51 14.60 7.38
N GLU A 406 10.22 13.53 7.00
CA GLU A 406 10.50 12.36 7.85
C GLU A 406 11.90 12.58 8.47
N THR A 407 12.04 12.68 9.79
CA THR A 407 13.34 12.80 10.48
C THR A 407 13.57 11.65 11.47
N VAL A 408 14.82 11.21 11.58
CA VAL A 408 15.26 10.22 12.58
C VAL A 408 16.59 10.70 13.14
N MET A 409 16.79 10.64 14.45
CA MET A 409 18.07 10.92 15.11
C MET A 409 18.40 9.79 16.09
N GLU A 410 19.60 9.23 15.96
CA GLU A 410 20.12 8.10 16.74
C GLU A 410 21.35 8.55 17.54
N VAL A 411 21.32 8.30 18.85
CA VAL A 411 22.46 8.48 19.76
C VAL A 411 23.13 7.14 19.98
N LYS A 412 24.34 6.97 19.42
CA LYS A 412 25.09 5.70 19.35
C LYS A 412 25.88 5.42 20.63
N GLU A 413 26.32 6.47 21.31
CA GLU A 413 27.10 6.42 22.54
C GLU A 413 26.52 7.40 23.56
N ASN A 414 26.72 7.16 24.86
CA ASN A 414 26.23 8.05 25.92
C ASN A 414 26.83 9.45 25.77
N ILE A 415 25.98 10.47 25.58
CA ILE A 415 26.39 11.87 25.44
C ILE A 415 25.71 12.73 26.51
N PHE A 416 26.36 13.80 26.95
CA PHE A 416 25.75 14.81 27.80
C PHE A 416 25.44 16.07 26.98
N VAL A 417 24.21 16.58 27.05
CA VAL A 417 23.73 17.70 26.23
C VAL A 417 23.14 18.82 27.08
N GLN A 418 23.16 20.05 26.55
CA GLN A 418 22.29 21.14 26.99
C GLN A 418 21.07 21.32 26.07
N ALA A 419 21.17 20.85 24.82
CA ALA A 419 20.05 20.75 23.92
C ALA A 419 20.13 19.50 23.04
N LEU A 420 19.00 18.85 22.83
CA LEU A 420 18.73 17.88 21.77
C LEU A 420 17.33 18.21 21.25
N ARG A 421 17.22 18.50 19.94
CA ARG A 421 16.06 19.15 19.32
C ARG A 421 15.68 18.55 17.96
N ASN A 422 14.43 18.73 17.58
CA ASN A 422 13.87 18.32 16.29
C ASN A 422 12.80 19.34 15.79
N GLY A 423 12.19 19.11 14.62
CA GLY A 423 10.96 19.79 14.19
C GLY A 423 11.03 21.33 14.11
N GLU A 424 12.14 21.88 13.61
CA GLU A 424 12.42 23.33 13.63
C GLU A 424 12.23 24.03 12.29
N ILE A 425 11.56 25.18 12.33
CA ILE A 425 11.31 26.07 11.19
C ILE A 425 11.60 27.52 11.59
N VAL A 426 12.40 28.19 10.76
CA VAL A 426 12.98 29.52 10.97
C VAL A 426 12.61 30.45 9.81
N PHE A 427 12.09 31.65 10.11
CA PHE A 427 11.81 32.69 9.11
C PHE A 427 12.23 34.08 9.62
N ASN A 428 12.48 35.01 8.72
CA ASN A 428 12.59 36.43 9.08
C ASN A 428 11.21 37.10 9.26
N HIS A 429 11.22 38.31 9.82
CA HIS A 429 10.01 39.11 10.12
C HIS A 429 9.38 39.81 8.90
N ALA A 430 9.90 39.64 7.68
CA ALA A 430 9.44 40.44 6.54
C ALA A 430 8.01 40.10 6.08
N VAL A 431 7.49 38.93 6.45
CA VAL A 431 6.16 38.44 6.03
C VAL A 431 5.27 38.06 7.21
N LEU A 432 5.77 37.21 8.11
CA LEU A 432 4.95 36.51 9.11
C LEU A 432 4.98 37.24 10.46
N ASN A 433 3.82 37.44 11.10
CA ASN A 433 3.69 38.28 12.30
C ASN A 433 2.79 37.69 13.42
N GLU A 434 2.13 36.57 13.20
CA GLU A 434 1.31 35.87 14.19
C GLU A 434 1.69 34.38 14.23
N PHE A 435 1.79 33.80 15.43
CA PHE A 435 1.87 32.35 15.62
C PHE A 435 0.55 31.80 16.14
N VAL A 436 0.12 30.66 15.62
CA VAL A 436 -1.14 30.00 15.96
C VAL A 436 -0.94 28.51 16.15
N TRP A 437 -1.74 27.89 17.02
CA TRP A 437 -1.70 26.45 17.25
C TRP A 437 -3.03 25.91 17.75
N LYS A 438 -3.24 24.59 17.59
CA LYS A 438 -4.37 23.87 18.16
C LYS A 438 -3.98 23.28 19.51
N ASP A 439 -4.70 23.62 20.57
CA ASP A 439 -4.45 23.09 21.91
C ASP A 439 -5.05 21.69 22.12
N LYS A 440 -4.79 21.10 23.30
CA LYS A 440 -5.28 19.75 23.66
C LYS A 440 -6.80 19.68 23.87
N GLN A 441 -7.48 20.81 23.95
CA GLN A 441 -8.94 20.93 24.01
C GLN A 441 -9.53 21.11 22.60
N GLY A 442 -8.68 21.14 21.56
CA GLY A 442 -9.06 21.34 20.16
C GLY A 442 -9.35 22.79 19.80
N LYS A 443 -9.13 23.75 20.72
CA LYS A 443 -9.34 25.18 20.46
C LYS A 443 -8.10 25.75 19.77
N ILE A 444 -8.32 26.68 18.84
CA ILE A 444 -7.24 27.45 18.22
C ILE A 444 -6.86 28.61 19.13
N GLN A 445 -5.56 28.73 19.38
CA GLN A 445 -4.92 29.78 20.16
C GLN A 445 -3.98 30.59 19.24
N HIS A 446 -3.67 31.83 19.64
CA HIS A 446 -2.88 32.76 18.84
C HIS A 446 -1.93 33.59 19.71
N LEU A 447 -0.87 34.11 19.08
CA LEU A 447 0.16 34.94 19.67
C LEU A 447 0.60 36.00 18.64
N ASP A 448 0.28 37.26 18.90
CA ASP A 448 0.86 38.40 18.18
C ASP A 448 2.35 38.48 18.53
N LEU A 449 3.23 38.28 17.54
CA LEU A 449 4.66 38.17 17.76
C LEU A 449 5.29 39.51 18.21
N SER A 450 4.64 40.64 17.91
CA SER A 450 5.09 41.98 18.32
C SER A 450 4.87 42.28 19.81
N GLN A 451 4.07 41.46 20.51
CA GLN A 451 3.72 41.65 21.93
C GLN A 451 4.29 40.53 22.82
N THR A 452 5.44 39.98 22.44
CA THR A 452 6.06 38.80 23.09
C THR A 452 7.31 39.14 23.92
N ARG A 453 7.95 38.09 24.48
CA ARG A 453 9.29 38.17 25.03
C ARG A 453 10.31 37.90 23.93
N GLU A 454 11.33 38.74 23.86
CA GLU A 454 12.45 38.57 22.93
C GLU A 454 13.50 37.56 23.44
N HIS A 455 14.27 37.06 22.49
CA HIS A 455 15.42 36.17 22.69
C HIS A 455 16.43 36.77 23.69
N PRO A 456 16.94 36.00 24.68
CA PRO A 456 16.93 34.54 24.76
C PRO A 456 15.76 33.91 25.54
N ILE A 457 14.69 34.64 25.82
CA ILE A 457 13.53 34.09 26.56
C ILE A 457 12.49 33.59 25.56
N HIS A 458 11.98 32.37 25.74
CA HIS A 458 10.88 31.85 24.93
C HIS A 458 9.67 32.79 24.99
N ALA A 459 9.08 33.06 23.83
CA ALA A 459 7.83 33.81 23.72
C ALA A 459 6.64 32.96 24.20
N LEU A 460 6.70 31.64 23.95
CA LEU A 460 5.67 30.66 24.28
C LEU A 460 6.27 29.25 24.37
N GLU A 461 5.73 28.42 25.27
CA GLU A 461 5.97 26.98 25.36
C GLU A 461 4.63 26.25 25.24
N ILE A 462 4.55 25.21 24.40
CA ILE A 462 3.35 24.39 24.16
C ILE A 462 3.70 22.90 24.15
N PRO A 463 2.72 21.98 24.38
CA PRO A 463 2.99 20.55 24.45
C PRO A 463 3.66 20.00 23.18
N PRO A 464 4.53 18.98 23.28
CA PRO A 464 5.18 18.41 22.12
C PRO A 464 4.15 17.74 21.19
N ASP A 465 3.14 17.08 21.75
CA ASP A 465 2.00 16.48 21.04
C ASP A 465 0.95 17.51 20.58
N THR A 466 1.37 18.74 20.25
CA THR A 466 0.53 19.74 19.57
C THR A 466 0.18 19.24 18.16
N PRO A 467 -1.11 19.04 17.79
CA PRO A 467 -1.48 18.42 16.50
C PRO A 467 -1.05 19.21 15.27
N TRP A 468 -1.16 20.54 15.33
CA TRP A 468 -0.60 21.45 14.35
C TRP A 468 -0.33 22.83 14.94
N LEU A 469 0.63 23.51 14.32
CA LEU A 469 1.03 24.89 14.59
C LEU A 469 1.32 25.61 13.26
N ALA A 470 1.30 26.94 13.24
CA ALA A 470 1.64 27.73 12.06
C ALA A 470 2.12 29.13 12.41
N PHE A 471 2.93 29.71 11.51
CA PHE A 471 3.11 31.15 11.41
C PHE A 471 2.21 31.68 10.30
N ILE A 472 1.54 32.82 10.52
CA ILE A 472 0.65 33.45 9.54
C ILE A 472 0.87 34.97 9.46
N ASN A 473 0.29 35.59 8.43
CA ASN A 473 -0.04 37.01 8.38
C ASN A 473 -1.42 37.19 7.75
N ARG A 474 -2.34 37.78 8.51
CA ARG A 474 -3.76 37.94 8.11
C ARG A 474 -4.01 39.02 7.07
N ASP A 475 -3.18 40.06 7.03
CA ASP A 475 -3.30 41.15 6.04
C ASP A 475 -2.69 40.76 4.69
N GLN A 476 -1.65 39.92 4.70
CA GLN A 476 -1.08 39.33 3.48
C GLN A 476 -1.81 38.06 3.00
N GLY A 477 -2.67 37.46 3.84
CA GLY A 477 -3.44 36.25 3.52
C GLY A 477 -2.58 35.00 3.31
N VAL A 478 -1.53 34.84 4.13
CA VAL A 478 -0.47 33.84 3.95
C VAL A 478 -0.14 33.11 5.25
N GLY A 479 0.25 31.84 5.15
CA GLY A 479 0.81 31.10 6.28
C GLY A 479 1.68 29.91 5.88
N PHE A 480 2.39 29.40 6.88
CA PHE A 480 3.16 28.17 6.80
C PHE A 480 2.92 27.34 8.07
N ALA A 481 2.34 26.16 7.90
CA ALA A 481 1.93 25.27 8.98
C ALA A 481 2.83 24.03 9.08
N GLY A 482 3.10 23.60 10.32
CA GLY A 482 3.60 22.27 10.65
C GLY A 482 2.49 21.44 11.27
N ILE A 483 2.17 20.30 10.64
CA ILE A 483 1.21 19.30 11.13
C ILE A 483 2.01 18.09 11.61
N SER A 484 1.92 17.73 12.88
CA SER A 484 2.59 16.53 13.40
C SER A 484 1.75 15.29 13.10
N ILE A 485 2.34 14.34 12.36
CA ILE A 485 1.70 13.08 11.93
C ILE A 485 2.15 11.94 12.83
N ASN A 486 3.45 11.85 13.09
CA ASN A 486 4.02 10.91 14.04
C ASN A 486 5.14 11.57 14.85
N TYR A 487 5.23 11.17 16.11
CA TYR A 487 6.28 11.54 17.06
C TYR A 487 6.56 10.29 17.91
N THR A 488 7.74 9.70 17.76
CA THR A 488 8.11 8.44 18.40
C THR A 488 9.54 8.50 18.93
N ASN A 489 9.69 8.38 20.25
CA ASN A 489 10.98 8.25 20.90
C ASN A 489 11.08 6.86 21.54
N LEU A 490 12.22 6.20 21.38
CA LEU A 490 12.48 4.84 21.89
C LEU A 490 13.95 4.63 22.24
N ASN A 491 14.29 3.49 22.84
CA ASN A 491 15.67 3.02 22.93
C ASN A 491 15.81 1.64 22.28
N LEU A 492 16.81 1.47 21.40
CA LEU A 492 17.09 0.24 20.67
C LEU A 492 17.45 -0.96 21.58
N TYR A 493 17.84 -0.70 22.83
CA TYR A 493 18.22 -1.71 23.82
C TYR A 493 17.12 -1.97 24.87
N GLY A 494 15.90 -1.48 24.64
CA GLY A 494 14.74 -1.75 25.50
C GLY A 494 14.65 -0.89 26.78
N GLU A 495 15.54 0.08 26.94
CA GLU A 495 15.40 1.11 27.97
C GLU A 495 14.36 2.18 27.60
N LEU A 496 14.07 3.12 28.51
CA LEU A 496 13.31 4.32 28.17
C LEU A 496 14.14 5.28 27.29
N PRO A 497 13.52 5.99 26.33
CA PRO A 497 14.19 7.10 25.65
C PRO A 497 14.59 8.18 26.66
N SER A 498 15.68 8.89 26.37
CA SER A 498 16.13 9.98 27.24
C SER A 498 15.36 11.25 26.91
N GLU A 499 14.45 11.68 27.79
CA GLU A 499 13.67 12.92 27.62
C GLU A 499 13.86 13.84 28.83
N ALA A 500 13.96 15.15 28.58
CA ALA A 500 14.04 16.15 29.64
C ALA A 500 13.40 17.45 29.18
N GLN A 501 12.23 17.74 29.75
CA GLN A 501 11.38 18.88 29.38
C GLN A 501 11.02 18.90 27.87
N PRO A 502 10.34 17.85 27.34
CA PRO A 502 9.91 17.85 25.94
C PRO A 502 8.76 18.84 25.73
N TYR A 503 8.95 19.81 24.84
CA TYR A 503 7.94 20.80 24.44
C TYR A 503 8.27 21.39 23.07
N PHE A 504 7.26 21.94 22.38
CA PHE A 504 7.50 22.95 21.36
C PHE A 504 7.68 24.30 22.05
N TYR A 505 8.64 25.11 21.60
CA TYR A 505 8.73 26.52 21.99
C TYR A 505 8.74 27.42 20.77
N VAL A 506 8.22 28.63 20.94
CA VAL A 506 8.30 29.72 19.97
C VAL A 506 9.30 30.74 20.48
N GLN A 507 10.19 31.17 19.60
CA GLN A 507 11.17 32.20 19.89
C GLN A 507 11.02 33.35 18.89
N VAL A 508 11.02 34.56 19.45
CA VAL A 508 11.06 35.82 18.70
C VAL A 508 12.40 36.49 19.01
N GLY A 509 13.11 36.96 17.98
CA GLY A 509 14.44 37.57 18.05
C GLY A 509 14.72 38.30 16.73
N PRO A 510 15.96 38.31 16.20
CA PRO A 510 16.23 38.83 14.85
C PRO A 510 15.52 38.03 13.73
N TRP A 511 15.14 36.78 14.04
CA TRP A 511 14.24 35.92 13.28
C TRP A 511 13.13 35.39 14.20
N ILE A 512 12.11 34.77 13.62
CA ILE A 512 11.08 34.00 14.34
C ILE A 512 11.30 32.52 14.07
N TYR A 513 11.13 31.68 15.09
CA TYR A 513 11.17 30.23 14.89
C TYR A 513 10.32 29.46 15.90
N TRP A 514 9.92 28.25 15.52
CA TRP A 514 9.49 27.22 16.46
C TRP A 514 10.49 26.07 16.46
N SER A 515 10.59 25.35 17.58
CA SER A 515 11.52 24.22 17.73
C SER A 515 10.99 23.23 18.76
N ARG A 516 11.22 21.92 18.56
CA ARG A 516 10.89 20.90 19.55
C ARG A 516 12.11 20.60 20.41
N GLY A 517 12.05 20.96 21.69
CA GLY A 517 12.96 20.42 22.70
C GLY A 517 12.60 18.96 23.01
N LEU A 518 13.63 18.11 23.11
CA LEU A 518 13.51 16.69 23.50
C LEU A 518 14.27 16.43 24.81
N VAL A 519 15.51 16.92 24.87
CA VAL A 519 16.30 17.07 26.10
C VAL A 519 16.84 18.51 26.10
N TYR A 520 16.10 19.43 26.73
CA TYR A 520 16.34 20.87 26.54
C TYR A 520 16.37 21.69 27.85
N PRO A 521 17.35 21.43 28.74
CA PRO A 521 17.61 22.30 29.89
C PRO A 521 18.06 23.72 29.50
N PHE A 522 18.69 23.92 28.34
CA PHE A 522 19.22 25.22 27.89
C PHE A 522 18.16 26.33 27.84
N GLY A 523 16.93 26.02 27.40
CA GLY A 523 15.84 26.99 27.35
C GLY A 523 15.24 27.37 28.71
N HIS A 524 15.74 26.81 29.82
CA HIS A 524 15.17 26.95 31.15
C HIS A 524 16.14 27.63 32.14
N LYS A 525 15.65 27.98 33.34
CA LYS A 525 16.42 28.73 34.36
C LYS A 525 17.74 28.09 34.81
N ASN A 526 17.94 26.80 34.53
CA ASN A 526 19.16 26.04 34.83
C ASN A 526 19.91 25.67 33.54
N PHE A 527 20.04 26.61 32.60
CA PHE A 527 20.58 26.42 31.26
C PHE A 527 21.98 25.79 31.19
N THR A 528 22.79 25.93 32.25
CA THR A 528 24.11 25.30 32.38
C THR A 528 24.07 23.79 32.67
N ARG A 529 22.89 23.22 32.98
CA ARG A 529 22.74 21.82 33.36
C ARG A 529 22.95 20.89 32.16
N MET A 530 24.04 20.12 32.20
CA MET A 530 24.23 18.97 31.33
C MET A 530 23.24 17.85 31.71
N MET A 531 22.58 17.26 30.71
CA MET A 531 21.68 16.12 30.86
C MET A 531 22.19 14.91 30.05
N PRO A 532 22.19 13.69 30.62
CA PRO A 532 22.61 12.50 29.90
C PRO A 532 21.56 12.08 28.87
N VAL A 533 22.03 11.68 27.69
CA VAL A 533 21.29 11.00 26.64
C VAL A 533 21.97 9.67 26.39
N LYS A 534 21.20 8.58 26.54
CA LYS A 534 21.75 7.23 26.50
C LYS A 534 21.97 6.70 25.09
N ALA A 535 22.99 5.88 24.93
CA ALA A 535 23.21 5.04 23.75
C ALA A 535 21.95 4.24 23.40
N GLY A 536 21.69 4.09 22.09
CA GLY A 536 20.48 3.47 21.56
C GLY A 536 19.23 4.37 21.57
N SER A 537 19.28 5.59 22.14
CA SER A 537 18.12 6.49 22.10
C SER A 537 17.87 6.97 20.67
N VAL A 538 16.65 6.74 20.18
CA VAL A 538 16.19 7.14 18.85
C VAL A 538 14.98 8.06 18.98
N TYR A 539 15.03 9.17 18.26
CA TYR A 539 13.96 10.17 18.16
C TYR A 539 13.51 10.24 16.71
N SER A 540 12.23 10.04 16.44
CA SER A 540 11.67 9.93 15.08
C SER A 540 10.42 10.79 14.94
N GLU A 541 10.33 11.54 13.86
CA GLU A 541 9.17 12.37 13.53
C GLU A 541 8.77 12.27 12.07
N ILE A 542 7.47 12.42 11.84
CA ILE A 542 6.91 12.73 10.53
C ILE A 542 6.04 13.97 10.71
N ASN A 543 6.44 15.07 10.08
CA ASN A 543 5.65 16.31 10.03
C ASN A 543 5.29 16.61 8.57
N ALA A 544 4.06 17.04 8.31
CA ALA A 544 3.73 17.71 7.06
C ALA A 544 3.96 19.21 7.19
N TYR A 545 4.64 19.80 6.21
CA TYR A 545 4.79 21.25 6.08
C TYR A 545 3.90 21.75 4.95
N LEU A 546 2.96 22.64 5.29
CA LEU A 546 1.90 23.13 4.43
C LEU A 546 2.03 24.65 4.26
N PRO A 547 2.47 25.15 3.08
CA PRO A 547 2.40 26.55 2.71
C PRO A 547 1.00 26.87 2.15
N PHE A 548 0.31 27.88 2.68
CA PHE A 548 -1.10 28.13 2.37
C PHE A 548 -1.47 29.61 2.20
N ARG A 549 -2.59 29.84 1.52
CA ARG A 549 -3.22 31.15 1.27
C ARG A 549 -4.63 31.15 1.85
N PHE A 550 -5.11 32.30 2.30
CA PHE A 550 -6.49 32.50 2.79
C PHE A 550 -6.93 33.95 2.60
N LYS A 551 -8.24 34.22 2.52
CA LYS A 551 -8.76 35.61 2.53
C LYS A 551 -9.02 36.07 3.96
N LYS A 552 -8.99 37.39 4.16
CA LYS A 552 -9.10 38.04 5.49
C LYS A 552 -10.37 37.69 6.27
N ASP A 553 -11.47 37.42 5.57
CA ASP A 553 -12.79 37.09 6.14
C ASP A 553 -13.12 35.58 6.13
N GLU A 554 -12.19 34.73 5.68
CA GLU A 554 -12.34 33.27 5.66
C GLU A 554 -11.72 32.63 6.92
N TYR A 555 -12.18 31.44 7.32
CA TYR A 555 -11.55 30.68 8.40
C TYR A 555 -10.23 30.06 7.89
N PRO A 556 -9.06 30.56 8.33
CA PRO A 556 -7.80 30.31 7.61
C PRO A 556 -7.21 28.92 7.86
N PHE A 557 -7.81 28.13 8.76
CA PHE A 557 -7.25 26.86 9.23
C PHE A 557 -7.96 25.63 8.67
N GLU A 558 -9.02 25.79 7.85
CA GLU A 558 -9.78 24.67 7.28
C GLU A 558 -8.88 23.69 6.52
N GLU A 559 -7.94 24.20 5.71
CA GLU A 559 -7.01 23.35 4.97
C GLU A 559 -6.03 22.61 5.90
N ILE A 560 -5.54 23.26 6.96
CA ILE A 560 -4.66 22.63 7.96
C ILE A 560 -5.39 21.50 8.67
N GLU A 561 -6.64 21.74 9.11
CA GLU A 561 -7.44 20.74 9.84
C GLU A 561 -7.91 19.60 8.94
N LYS A 562 -8.25 19.88 7.68
CA LYS A 562 -8.52 18.88 6.65
C LYS A 562 -7.31 17.94 6.47
N TYR A 563 -6.12 18.50 6.23
CA TYR A 563 -4.93 17.68 6.00
C TYR A 563 -4.44 17.00 7.28
N GLN A 564 -4.58 17.61 8.46
CA GLN A 564 -4.35 16.93 9.73
C GLN A 564 -5.26 15.70 9.88
N LYS A 565 -6.56 15.79 9.56
CA LYS A 565 -7.45 14.61 9.58
C LYS A 565 -7.01 13.54 8.56
N ILE A 566 -6.68 13.93 7.33
CA ILE A 566 -6.22 13.01 6.26
C ILE A 566 -4.96 12.25 6.68
N LEU A 567 -3.96 12.98 7.19
CA LEU A 567 -2.60 12.47 7.41
C LEU A 567 -2.46 11.64 8.69
N THR A 568 -3.18 11.98 9.77
CA THR A 568 -3.19 11.15 10.99
C THR A 568 -4.09 9.92 10.88
N ASN A 569 -4.80 9.75 9.76
CA ASN A 569 -5.64 8.58 9.48
C ASN A 569 -5.27 8.03 8.09
N PRO A 570 -4.14 7.33 7.92
CA PRO A 570 -3.71 6.82 6.63
C PRO A 570 -4.69 5.78 6.06
N LEU A 571 -4.71 5.64 4.72
CA LEU A 571 -5.41 4.54 4.05
C LEU A 571 -4.85 3.18 4.50
N LEU A 572 -5.74 2.21 4.71
CA LEU A 572 -5.35 0.81 4.87
C LEU A 572 -5.03 0.21 3.48
N ILE A 573 -3.93 -0.54 3.40
CA ILE A 573 -3.42 -1.15 2.17
C ILE A 573 -3.25 -2.65 2.43
N THR A 574 -3.93 -3.49 1.65
CA THR A 574 -3.79 -4.95 1.71
C THR A 574 -3.33 -5.48 0.35
N GLU A 575 -2.19 -6.19 0.33
CA GLU A 575 -1.68 -6.86 -0.87
C GLU A 575 -2.34 -8.23 -1.06
N HIS A 576 -2.74 -8.52 -2.30
CA HIS A 576 -3.22 -9.81 -2.75
C HIS A 576 -2.47 -10.23 -4.01
N MET A 577 -1.46 -11.06 -3.85
CA MET A 577 -0.80 -11.75 -4.97
C MET A 577 -1.70 -12.90 -5.46
N PRO A 578 -2.03 -13.01 -6.77
CA PRO A 578 -2.71 -14.19 -7.28
C PRO A 578 -1.78 -15.40 -7.30
N PHE A 579 -2.36 -16.60 -7.30
CA PHE A 579 -1.61 -17.85 -7.37
C PHE A 579 -0.88 -18.00 -8.72
N ASP A 580 0.45 -17.97 -8.71
CA ASP A 580 1.27 -18.34 -9.87
C ASP A 580 1.41 -19.86 -9.98
N SER A 581 1.24 -20.39 -11.20
CA SER A 581 1.41 -21.81 -11.55
C SER A 581 2.79 -22.41 -11.24
N LEU A 582 3.80 -21.57 -11.02
CA LEU A 582 5.15 -21.95 -10.59
C LEU A 582 5.25 -22.26 -9.09
N THR A 583 4.25 -21.86 -8.29
CA THR A 583 4.15 -22.13 -6.86
C THR A 583 3.76 -23.60 -6.61
N PRO A 584 4.44 -24.32 -5.69
CA PRO A 584 4.12 -25.70 -5.37
C PRO A 584 2.65 -25.96 -4.98
N ARG A 585 2.14 -27.12 -5.44
CA ARG A 585 0.75 -27.54 -5.21
C ARG A 585 0.47 -27.89 -3.76
N GLN A 586 1.41 -28.55 -3.08
CA GLN A 586 1.34 -28.85 -1.64
C GLN A 586 1.85 -27.66 -0.80
N TRP A 587 1.54 -27.63 0.49
CA TRP A 587 2.21 -26.72 1.43
C TRP A 587 3.61 -27.24 1.74
N ILE A 588 4.58 -26.35 1.91
CA ILE A 588 5.97 -26.70 2.21
C ILE A 588 6.27 -26.24 3.64
N GLU A 589 6.73 -27.17 4.46
CA GLU A 589 7.10 -26.92 5.85
C GLU A 589 8.25 -25.91 5.94
N PRO A 590 8.16 -24.85 6.78
CA PRO A 590 9.20 -23.84 6.89
C PRO A 590 10.51 -24.44 7.43
N LEU A 591 11.65 -23.86 7.05
CA LEU A 591 12.96 -24.27 7.59
C LEU A 591 13.13 -23.73 9.01
N LEU A 592 12.50 -24.39 9.98
CA LEU A 592 12.80 -24.21 11.40
C LEU A 592 14.20 -24.76 11.66
N THR A 593 15.12 -23.91 12.12
CA THR A 593 16.56 -24.18 12.06
C THR A 593 17.04 -25.07 13.21
N ALA A 594 17.16 -26.38 12.94
CA ALA A 594 17.70 -27.41 13.83
C ALA A 594 16.87 -27.63 15.12
N PRO A 595 17.10 -28.73 15.86
CA PRO A 595 16.60 -28.86 17.24
C PRO A 595 17.35 -27.87 18.15
N PHE A 596 16.92 -26.61 18.16
CA PHE A 596 17.13 -25.77 19.32
C PHE A 596 16.23 -26.28 20.44
N ASN A 597 16.80 -26.57 21.60
CA ASN A 597 16.01 -26.87 22.79
C ASN A 597 15.23 -25.60 23.16
N GLU A 598 13.90 -25.61 23.06
CA GLU A 598 13.02 -24.45 23.26
C GLU A 598 13.04 -23.89 24.71
N GLY A 599 13.86 -24.46 25.60
CA GLY A 599 13.83 -24.21 27.04
C GLY A 599 12.69 -24.97 27.74
N VAL A 600 11.83 -25.65 26.97
CA VAL A 600 10.71 -26.45 27.47
C VAL A 600 11.22 -27.80 27.94
N GLU A 601 11.32 -27.95 29.26
CA GLU A 601 11.73 -29.20 29.91
C GLU A 601 10.79 -30.35 29.49
N ASN A 602 11.36 -31.44 28.98
CA ASN A 602 10.67 -32.62 28.41
C ASN A 602 10.02 -32.45 27.02
N ALA A 603 10.32 -31.39 26.26
CA ALA A 603 9.97 -31.36 24.83
C ALA A 603 10.62 -32.52 24.06
N GLN A 604 9.84 -33.24 23.24
CA GLN A 604 10.33 -34.35 22.41
C GLN A 604 10.47 -33.90 20.95
N ASP A 605 11.70 -33.92 20.44
CA ASP A 605 11.99 -33.72 19.02
C ASP A 605 11.41 -34.88 18.18
N THR A 606 10.58 -34.55 17.19
CA THR A 606 9.88 -35.51 16.33
C THR A 606 10.53 -35.71 14.95
N GLY A 607 11.70 -35.11 14.65
CA GLY A 607 12.23 -35.09 13.27
C GLY A 607 13.75 -35.17 13.13
N GLN A 608 14.29 -36.36 12.83
CA GLN A 608 15.67 -36.48 12.35
C GLN A 608 15.84 -35.92 10.92
N MET A 609 16.67 -34.90 10.76
CA MET A 609 17.01 -34.33 9.45
C MET A 609 17.95 -35.23 8.62
N PRO A 610 17.86 -35.22 7.28
CA PRO A 610 18.91 -35.72 6.40
C PRO A 610 20.23 -34.95 6.61
N LYS A 611 21.37 -35.63 6.53
CA LYS A 611 22.68 -34.97 6.59
C LYS A 611 22.95 -34.20 5.29
N VAL A 612 23.27 -32.92 5.42
CA VAL A 612 23.90 -32.13 4.36
C VAL A 612 25.42 -32.23 4.54
N GLU A 613 26.12 -32.74 3.54
CA GLU A 613 27.59 -32.72 3.50
C GLU A 613 28.08 -31.32 3.06
N LYS A 614 29.29 -30.93 3.50
CA LYS A 614 29.81 -29.55 3.41
C LYS A 614 30.64 -29.28 2.15
#